data_AF-A0A1B6ETB3-F1
#
_entry.id   AF-A0A1B6ETB3-F1
#
_cell.length_a   1.000
_cell.length_b   1.000
_cell.length_c   1.000
_cell.angle_alpha   90.00
_cell.angle_beta   90.00
_cell.angle_gamma   90.00
#
_symmetry.space_group_name_H-M   'P 1'
#
loop_
_entity.id
_entity.type
_entity.pdbx_description
1 polymer ?
#
loop_
_entity_poly.entity_id
_entity_poly.type
_entity_poly.pdbx_seq_one_letter_code
_entity_poly.pdbx_strand_id
1 'polypeptide(L)'
;LAYFSHTISLSFTWKLLKNHMSAIIKDVIFPILCYTKDDHELWQSDPIEYIKFKFETFEDLDSPVSTAEQLLLTACKKRKNMLNGTMLFMVEVLNESPKDSSRYDGALHIIGTLSSLLLRRDLYRTQLDTLFVTYVIPGFSDVAPHIRARICWICSRFSCTTFQQEDILGQVVQNNINLYLHDEELPVKIEAGVAIMMLIAEGQPKIQDIVRPFAQVIAMQSLNLIRDTECEDVMTMLQKLFSCFITELTPIAVDIGQHITGTYLQLLADGFSEE
;
A
#
# COMPACT_ATOMS: atom_id res chain seq x y z
N LEU A 1 -22.65 -3.51 4.74
CA LEU A 1 -21.71 -3.10 5.83
C LEU A 1 -21.89 -1.63 6.23
N ALA A 2 -22.23 -0.71 5.31
CA ALA A 2 -22.42 0.71 5.59
C ALA A 2 -23.45 1.03 6.72
N TYR A 3 -24.55 0.26 6.78
CA TYR A 3 -25.53 0.36 7.87
C TYR A 3 -24.93 0.01 9.25
N PHE A 4 -24.02 -0.98 9.29
CA PHE A 4 -23.30 -1.31 10.54
C PHE A 4 -22.35 -0.19 10.96
N SER A 5 -21.70 0.52 10.02
CA SER A 5 -20.80 1.64 10.35
C SER A 5 -21.53 2.76 11.10
N HIS A 6 -22.77 3.04 10.69
CA HIS A 6 -23.64 4.03 11.33
C HIS A 6 -24.12 3.54 12.71
N THR A 7 -24.61 2.30 12.79
CA THR A 7 -25.16 1.74 14.04
C THR A 7 -24.09 1.49 15.10
N ILE A 8 -22.84 1.15 14.75
CA ILE A 8 -21.75 1.01 15.71
C ILE A 8 -21.46 2.32 16.44
N SER A 9 -21.82 3.46 15.88
CA SER A 9 -21.62 4.75 16.54
C SER A 9 -22.63 5.02 17.67
N LEU A 10 -23.79 4.37 17.65
CA LEU A 10 -24.85 4.60 18.64
C LEU A 10 -24.74 3.61 19.82
N SER A 11 -24.77 4.13 21.04
CA SER A 11 -24.58 3.31 22.26
C SER A 11 -25.66 2.26 22.47
N PHE A 12 -26.89 2.51 22.01
CA PHE A 12 -28.01 1.57 22.14
C PHE A 12 -27.81 0.31 21.29
N THR A 13 -27.61 0.49 19.98
CA THR A 13 -27.36 -0.59 19.01
C THR A 13 -26.07 -1.35 19.30
N TRP A 14 -25.03 -0.70 19.82
CA TRP A 14 -23.81 -1.40 20.21
C TRP A 14 -24.03 -2.46 21.29
N LYS A 15 -24.97 -2.25 22.21
CA LYS A 15 -25.28 -3.27 23.23
C LYS A 15 -25.76 -4.58 22.61
N LEU A 16 -26.45 -4.51 21.47
CA LEU A 16 -26.91 -5.67 20.71
C LEU A 16 -25.77 -6.27 19.87
N LEU A 17 -24.93 -5.42 19.27
CA LEU A 17 -23.91 -5.85 18.33
C LEU A 17 -22.61 -6.35 19.00
N LYS A 18 -22.29 -5.88 20.20
CA LYS A 18 -20.99 -6.10 20.87
C LYS A 18 -20.57 -7.57 20.90
N ASN A 19 -21.49 -8.48 21.20
CA ASN A 19 -21.20 -9.91 21.34
C ASN A 19 -20.96 -10.60 19.98
N HIS A 20 -21.33 -9.94 18.88
CA HIS A 20 -21.16 -10.45 17.51
C HIS A 20 -20.03 -9.76 16.77
N MET A 21 -19.56 -8.60 17.24
CA MET A 21 -18.57 -7.79 16.49
C MET A 21 -17.27 -8.55 16.22
N SER A 22 -16.79 -9.34 17.17
CA SER A 22 -15.59 -10.17 16.95
C SER A 22 -15.80 -11.21 15.83
N ALA A 23 -16.97 -11.85 15.78
CA ALA A 23 -17.32 -12.77 14.69
C ALA A 23 -17.50 -12.02 13.36
N ILE A 24 -18.08 -10.81 13.37
CA ILE A 24 -18.20 -9.99 12.15
C ILE A 24 -16.81 -9.62 11.61
N ILE A 25 -15.86 -9.26 12.47
CA ILE A 25 -14.48 -8.97 12.05
C ILE A 25 -13.85 -10.24 11.45
N LYS A 26 -13.97 -11.38 12.12
CA LYS A 26 -13.32 -12.63 11.73
C LYS A 26 -13.94 -13.31 10.50
N ASP A 27 -15.26 -13.37 10.44
CA ASP A 27 -15.99 -14.22 9.50
C ASP A 27 -16.56 -13.43 8.31
N VAL A 28 -16.55 -12.10 8.37
CA VAL A 28 -17.08 -11.22 7.31
C VAL A 28 -16.04 -10.24 6.81
N ILE A 29 -15.50 -9.38 7.69
CA ILE A 29 -14.56 -8.32 7.28
C ILE A 29 -13.24 -8.93 6.80
N PHE A 30 -12.67 -9.86 7.57
CA PHE A 30 -11.36 -10.43 7.24
C PHE A 30 -11.36 -11.14 5.88
N PRO A 31 -12.30 -12.04 5.54
CA PRO A 31 -12.36 -12.63 4.20
C PRO A 31 -12.52 -11.62 3.05
N ILE A 32 -13.24 -10.51 3.26
CA ILE A 32 -13.40 -9.45 2.26
C ILE A 32 -12.08 -8.72 1.99
N LEU A 33 -11.22 -8.61 3.00
CA LEU A 33 -9.94 -7.91 2.90
C LEU A 33 -8.78 -8.82 2.46
N CYS A 34 -8.99 -10.13 2.37
CA CYS A 34 -8.00 -11.07 1.86
C CYS A 34 -7.98 -11.07 0.33
N TYR A 35 -6.80 -11.27 -0.26
CA TYR A 35 -6.64 -11.51 -1.70
C TYR A 35 -7.48 -12.71 -2.16
N THR A 36 -8.35 -12.49 -3.15
CA THR A 36 -9.33 -13.47 -3.63
C THR A 36 -8.88 -14.16 -4.92
N LYS A 37 -9.66 -15.16 -5.37
CA LYS A 37 -9.43 -15.79 -6.67
C LYS A 37 -9.71 -14.82 -7.82
N ASP A 38 -10.75 -14.00 -7.69
CA ASP A 38 -11.10 -13.00 -8.70
C ASP A 38 -9.97 -11.96 -8.82
N ASP A 39 -9.36 -11.58 -7.69
CA ASP A 39 -8.17 -10.71 -7.69
C ASP A 39 -7.00 -11.37 -8.41
N HIS A 40 -6.79 -12.68 -8.20
CA HIS A 40 -5.76 -13.44 -8.89
C HIS A 40 -5.98 -13.54 -10.40
N GLU A 41 -7.23 -13.82 -10.80
CA GLU A 41 -7.61 -13.90 -12.20
C GLU A 41 -7.40 -12.55 -12.89
N LEU A 42 -7.90 -11.46 -12.30
CA LEU A 42 -7.72 -10.11 -12.85
C LEU A 42 -6.24 -9.72 -12.92
N TRP A 43 -5.47 -9.99 -11.86
CA TRP A 43 -4.03 -9.72 -11.84
C TRP A 43 -3.30 -10.40 -13.01
N GLN A 44 -3.63 -11.66 -13.29
CA GLN A 44 -2.97 -12.44 -14.35
C GLN A 44 -3.47 -12.08 -15.75
N SER A 45 -4.77 -11.79 -15.91
CA SER A 45 -5.36 -11.51 -17.22
C SER A 45 -5.13 -10.08 -17.68
N ASP A 46 -5.22 -9.12 -16.76
CA ASP A 46 -5.12 -7.68 -17.05
C ASP A 46 -4.58 -6.92 -15.82
N PRO A 47 -3.25 -6.88 -15.63
CA PRO A 47 -2.64 -6.22 -14.49
C PRO A 47 -2.85 -4.69 -14.49
N ILE A 48 -3.09 -4.07 -15.66
CA ILE A 48 -3.36 -2.63 -15.76
C ILE A 48 -4.76 -2.35 -15.21
N GLU A 49 -5.76 -3.13 -15.61
CA GLU A 49 -7.12 -3.02 -15.06
C GLU A 49 -7.13 -3.34 -13.55
N TYR A 50 -6.32 -4.32 -13.11
CA TYR A 50 -6.13 -4.57 -11.67
C TYR A 50 -5.65 -3.30 -10.93
N ILE A 51 -4.63 -2.62 -11.45
CA ILE A 51 -4.10 -1.37 -10.85
C ILE A 51 -5.20 -0.30 -10.81
N LYS A 52 -5.88 -0.06 -11.92
CA LYS A 52 -6.95 0.94 -12.04
C LYS A 52 -8.09 0.67 -11.05
N PHE A 53 -8.49 -0.60 -10.90
CA PHE A 53 -9.61 -0.98 -10.05
C PHE A 53 -9.26 -1.07 -8.56
N LYS A 54 -8.02 -1.48 -8.23
CA LYS A 54 -7.62 -1.79 -6.84
C LYS A 54 -6.75 -0.74 -6.18
N PHE A 55 -5.93 -0.02 -6.93
CA PHE A 55 -4.98 0.94 -6.39
C PHE A 55 -5.39 2.38 -6.67
N GLU A 56 -5.84 2.65 -7.89
CA GLU A 56 -6.28 3.98 -8.25
C GLU A 56 -7.64 4.28 -7.63
N THR A 57 -7.81 5.54 -7.24
CA THR A 57 -8.97 6.03 -6.48
C THR A 57 -10.17 6.18 -7.41
N PHE A 58 -10.56 5.14 -8.15
CA PHE A 58 -11.95 4.96 -8.53
C PHE A 58 -12.72 4.58 -7.26
N GLU A 59 -12.94 5.61 -6.44
CA GLU A 59 -13.74 5.58 -5.23
C GLU A 59 -15.21 5.29 -5.62
N ASP A 60 -15.50 4.05 -5.99
CA ASP A 60 -16.78 3.48 -5.59
C ASP A 60 -16.70 3.39 -4.06
N LEU A 61 -17.13 4.48 -3.40
CA LEU A 61 -17.40 4.55 -1.95
C LEU A 61 -18.34 3.42 -1.49
N ASP A 62 -18.92 2.67 -2.44
CA ASP A 62 -19.78 1.51 -2.29
C ASP A 62 -19.09 0.15 -2.48
N SER A 63 -17.76 0.09 -2.69
CA SER A 63 -17.06 -1.20 -2.80
C SER A 63 -17.12 -2.00 -1.49
N PRO A 64 -17.22 -3.35 -1.54
CA PRO A 64 -17.25 -4.18 -0.34
C PRO A 64 -16.01 -3.98 0.56
N VAL A 65 -14.85 -3.77 -0.06
CA VAL A 65 -13.56 -3.56 0.61
C VAL A 65 -13.57 -2.24 1.37
N SER A 66 -13.86 -1.12 0.70
CA SER A 66 -13.87 0.21 1.34
C SER A 66 -14.87 0.27 2.50
N THR A 67 -16.04 -0.36 2.32
CA THR A 67 -17.06 -0.42 3.37
C THR A 67 -16.61 -1.30 4.56
N ALA A 68 -15.89 -2.39 4.31
CA ALA A 68 -15.33 -3.25 5.35
C ALA A 68 -14.23 -2.54 6.15
N GLU A 69 -13.32 -1.86 5.46
CA GLU A 69 -12.29 -1.01 6.08
C GLU A 69 -12.89 0.10 6.95
N GLN A 70 -13.89 0.81 6.44
CA GLN A 70 -14.55 1.88 7.17
C GLN A 70 -15.26 1.35 8.43
N LEU A 71 -15.93 0.20 8.33
CA LEU A 71 -16.58 -0.45 9.46
C LEU A 71 -15.56 -0.86 10.53
N LEU A 72 -14.48 -1.51 10.09
CA LEU A 72 -13.36 -1.94 10.93
C LEU A 72 -12.74 -0.76 11.67
N LEU A 73 -12.38 0.30 10.95
CA LEU A 73 -11.81 1.52 11.53
C LEU A 73 -12.76 2.15 12.55
N THR A 74 -14.06 2.22 12.22
CA THR A 74 -15.09 2.77 13.12
C THR A 74 -15.22 1.95 14.39
N ALA A 75 -15.27 0.62 14.29
CA ALA A 75 -15.34 -0.28 15.44
C ALA A 75 -14.11 -0.15 16.35
N CYS A 76 -12.90 -0.22 15.76
CA CYS A 76 -11.63 -0.12 16.48
C CYS A 76 -11.40 1.25 17.12
N LYS A 77 -11.86 2.33 16.49
CA LYS A 77 -11.76 3.70 17.00
C LYS A 77 -12.74 3.98 18.13
N LYS A 78 -14.01 3.58 17.99
CA LYS A 78 -15.09 4.00 18.91
C LYS A 78 -15.35 3.02 20.05
N ARG A 79 -14.99 1.75 19.91
CA ARG A 79 -15.40 0.70 20.86
C ARG A 79 -14.22 0.10 21.61
N LYS A 80 -14.34 0.07 22.94
CA LYS A 80 -13.32 -0.47 23.84
C LYS A 80 -13.02 -1.93 23.51
N ASN A 81 -11.75 -2.30 23.60
CA ASN A 81 -11.20 -3.64 23.34
C ASN A 81 -11.29 -4.14 21.89
N MET A 82 -11.93 -3.43 20.96
CA MET A 82 -12.00 -3.88 19.56
C MET A 82 -10.64 -3.85 18.87
N LEU A 83 -9.88 -2.76 19.02
CA LEU A 83 -8.52 -2.69 18.44
C LEU A 83 -7.63 -3.82 18.96
N ASN A 84 -7.58 -4.03 20.28
CA ASN A 84 -6.73 -5.06 20.88
C ASN A 84 -7.17 -6.48 20.49
N GLY A 85 -8.47 -6.77 20.50
CA GLY A 85 -8.98 -8.07 20.07
C GLY A 85 -8.71 -8.34 18.58
N THR A 86 -8.81 -7.31 17.74
CA THR A 86 -8.48 -7.42 16.30
C THR A 86 -7.00 -7.70 16.11
N MET A 87 -6.11 -6.96 16.79
CA MET A 87 -4.66 -7.17 16.66
C MET A 87 -4.22 -8.55 17.17
N LEU A 88 -4.83 -9.06 18.25
CA LEU A 88 -4.57 -10.43 18.71
C LEU A 88 -4.93 -11.46 17.62
N PHE A 89 -6.11 -11.32 17.02
CA PHE A 89 -6.51 -12.17 15.90
C PHE A 89 -5.55 -12.05 14.71
N MET A 90 -5.10 -10.83 14.35
CA MET A 90 -4.14 -10.66 13.24
C MET A 90 -2.79 -11.33 13.51
N VAL A 91 -2.28 -11.23 14.74
CA VAL A 91 -1.03 -11.90 15.12
C VAL A 91 -1.19 -13.43 15.08
N GLU A 92 -2.34 -13.97 15.50
CA GLU A 92 -2.64 -15.41 15.34
C GLU A 92 -2.59 -15.81 13.86
N VAL A 93 -3.25 -15.05 12.98
CA VAL A 93 -3.25 -15.32 11.54
C VAL A 93 -1.82 -15.27 10.97
N LEU A 94 -1.04 -14.23 11.27
CA LEU A 94 0.31 -14.07 10.73
C LEU A 94 1.25 -15.21 11.17
N ASN A 95 1.12 -15.70 12.40
CA ASN A 95 1.90 -16.85 12.89
C ASN A 95 1.52 -18.18 12.23
N GLU A 96 0.28 -18.31 11.76
CA GLU A 96 -0.20 -19.50 11.03
C GLU A 96 0.17 -19.46 9.53
N SER A 97 0.41 -18.27 8.97
CA SER A 97 0.25 -17.99 7.53
C SER A 97 1.48 -17.97 6.61
N PRO A 98 2.67 -18.54 6.91
CA PRO A 98 3.60 -18.88 5.83
C PRO A 98 3.03 -19.89 4.82
N LYS A 99 1.88 -20.51 5.12
CA LYS A 99 1.22 -21.56 4.31
C LYS A 99 0.01 -21.08 3.50
N ASP A 100 -0.54 -19.90 3.81
CA ASP A 100 -1.75 -19.36 3.18
C ASP A 100 -1.54 -17.87 2.87
N SER A 101 -1.11 -17.58 1.64
CA SER A 101 -0.75 -16.23 1.20
C SER A 101 -1.93 -15.26 1.25
N SER A 102 -3.15 -15.74 0.98
CA SER A 102 -4.37 -14.93 1.01
C SER A 102 -4.68 -14.42 2.42
N ARG A 103 -4.57 -15.30 3.42
CA ARG A 103 -4.77 -14.90 4.82
C ARG A 103 -3.63 -14.04 5.35
N TYR A 104 -2.41 -14.28 4.90
CA TYR A 104 -1.27 -13.42 5.21
C TYR A 104 -1.48 -11.99 4.69
N ASP A 105 -1.87 -11.85 3.42
CA ASP A 105 -2.25 -10.58 2.80
C ASP A 105 -3.35 -9.88 3.58
N GLY A 106 -4.47 -10.56 3.87
CA GLY A 106 -5.60 -9.97 4.58
C GLY A 106 -5.25 -9.49 5.99
N ALA A 107 -4.31 -10.17 6.66
CA ALA A 107 -3.85 -9.74 7.98
C ALA A 107 -3.03 -8.45 7.89
N LEU A 108 -2.11 -8.36 6.93
CA LEU A 108 -1.36 -7.14 6.66
C LEU A 108 -2.27 -6.00 6.21
N HIS A 109 -3.30 -6.30 5.43
CA HIS A 109 -4.31 -5.34 5.00
C HIS A 109 -5.00 -4.70 6.21
N ILE A 110 -5.58 -5.51 7.12
CA ILE A 110 -6.21 -5.01 8.35
C ILE A 110 -5.25 -4.17 9.20
N ILE A 111 -4.00 -4.61 9.36
CA ILE A 111 -3.00 -3.87 10.15
C ILE A 111 -2.71 -2.50 9.51
N GLY A 112 -2.54 -2.46 8.19
CA GLY A 112 -2.33 -1.21 7.45
C GLY A 112 -3.53 -0.27 7.50
N THR A 113 -4.76 -0.78 7.33
CA THR A 113 -6.01 0.00 7.47
C THR A 113 -6.10 0.64 8.87
N LEU A 114 -5.60 -0.03 9.89
CA LEU A 114 -5.60 0.44 11.28
C LEU A 114 -4.36 1.26 11.67
N SER A 115 -3.41 1.50 10.76
CA SER A 115 -2.10 2.13 11.07
C SER A 115 -2.26 3.45 11.83
N SER A 116 -3.18 4.31 11.39
CA SER A 116 -3.44 5.62 12.02
C SER A 116 -3.95 5.53 13.47
N LEU A 117 -4.60 4.42 13.86
CA LEU A 117 -5.01 4.16 15.24
C LEU A 117 -3.88 3.54 16.06
N LEU A 118 -3.09 2.66 15.44
CA LEU A 118 -1.96 1.99 16.07
C LEU A 118 -0.87 2.99 16.43
N LEU A 119 -0.51 3.89 15.51
CA LEU A 119 0.50 4.94 15.72
C LEU A 119 0.14 5.95 16.82
N ARG A 120 -1.13 6.01 17.24
CA ARG A 120 -1.57 6.88 18.36
C ARG A 120 -1.41 6.25 19.74
N ARG A 121 -0.95 5.00 19.83
CA ARG A 121 -0.87 4.24 21.10
C ARG A 121 0.53 3.69 21.32
N ASP A 122 1.13 4.05 22.45
CA ASP A 122 2.51 3.67 22.83
C ASP A 122 2.76 2.17 22.75
N LEU A 123 1.82 1.37 23.26
CA LEU A 123 1.89 -0.08 23.25
C LEU A 123 2.13 -0.67 21.85
N TYR A 124 1.52 -0.10 20.81
CA TYR A 124 1.69 -0.58 19.44
C TYR A 124 2.92 0.02 18.78
N ARG A 125 3.26 1.28 19.10
CA ARG A 125 4.49 1.91 18.61
C ARG A 125 5.74 1.13 19.03
N THR A 126 5.79 0.63 20.27
CA THR A 126 6.92 -0.18 20.75
C THR A 126 7.01 -1.56 20.11
N GLN A 127 5.94 -2.05 19.50
CA GLN A 127 5.90 -3.35 18.81
C GLN A 127 6.11 -3.24 17.30
N LEU A 128 6.20 -2.02 16.76
CA LEU A 128 6.26 -1.79 15.33
C LEU A 128 7.52 -2.39 14.70
N ASP A 129 8.68 -2.22 15.32
CA ASP A 129 9.94 -2.82 14.87
C ASP A 129 9.82 -4.35 14.79
N THR A 130 9.18 -4.97 15.79
CA THR A 130 8.94 -6.43 15.80
C THR A 130 8.00 -6.86 14.68
N LEU A 131 6.91 -6.11 14.44
CA LEU A 131 6.00 -6.36 13.32
C LEU A 131 6.76 -6.33 11.98
N PHE A 132 7.61 -5.31 11.77
CA PHE A 132 8.35 -5.14 10.53
C PHE A 132 9.41 -6.22 10.35
N VAL A 133 10.23 -6.49 11.35
CA VAL A 133 11.28 -7.51 11.25
C VAL A 133 10.69 -8.92 11.07
N THR A 134 9.59 -9.23 11.75
CA THR A 134 9.03 -10.59 11.75
C THR A 134 8.20 -10.89 10.50
N TYR A 135 7.42 -9.91 10.02
CA TYR A 135 6.43 -10.15 8.96
C TYR A 135 6.69 -9.28 7.72
N VAL A 136 6.95 -7.99 7.87
CA VAL A 136 7.04 -7.11 6.69
C VAL A 136 8.34 -7.32 5.89
N ILE A 137 9.50 -7.30 6.55
CA ILE A 137 10.80 -7.41 5.86
C ILE A 137 10.94 -8.72 5.08
N PRO A 138 10.62 -9.90 5.63
CA PRO A 138 10.70 -11.15 4.86
C PRO A 138 9.79 -11.18 3.63
N GLY A 139 8.65 -10.48 3.66
CA GLY A 139 7.68 -10.47 2.58
C GLY A 139 8.14 -9.75 1.30
N PHE A 140 9.19 -8.94 1.35
CA PHE A 140 9.77 -8.31 0.15
C PHE A 140 10.33 -9.32 -0.85
N SER A 141 10.71 -10.52 -0.39
CA SER A 141 11.24 -11.60 -1.22
C SER A 141 10.27 -12.77 -1.36
N ASP A 142 8.98 -12.57 -1.06
CA ASP A 142 7.97 -13.60 -1.22
C ASP A 142 7.82 -13.98 -2.70
N VAL A 143 7.59 -15.27 -2.97
CA VAL A 143 7.37 -15.77 -4.33
C VAL A 143 6.07 -15.26 -4.92
N ALA A 144 5.06 -15.01 -4.08
CA ALA A 144 3.76 -14.54 -4.49
C ALA A 144 3.76 -13.00 -4.68
N PRO A 145 3.44 -12.50 -5.87
CA PRO A 145 3.60 -11.08 -6.17
C PRO A 145 2.58 -10.19 -5.44
N HIS A 146 1.36 -10.68 -5.22
CA HIS A 146 0.37 -9.97 -4.41
C HIS A 146 0.86 -9.72 -2.97
N ILE A 147 1.67 -10.62 -2.41
CA ILE A 147 2.31 -10.40 -1.10
C ILE A 147 3.33 -9.27 -1.20
N ARG A 148 4.24 -9.31 -2.18
CA ARG A 148 5.23 -8.23 -2.38
C ARG A 148 4.55 -6.86 -2.53
N ALA A 149 3.48 -6.78 -3.32
CA ALA A 149 2.67 -5.55 -3.44
C ALA A 149 2.04 -5.13 -2.10
N ARG A 150 1.44 -6.06 -1.34
CA ARG A 150 0.88 -5.76 -0.01
C ARG A 150 1.94 -5.26 0.98
N ILE A 151 3.16 -5.77 0.87
CA ILE A 151 4.30 -5.38 1.69
C ILE A 151 4.72 -3.94 1.37
N CYS A 152 4.80 -3.58 0.10
CA CYS A 152 4.99 -2.18 -0.31
C CYS A 152 3.87 -1.28 0.20
N TRP A 153 2.62 -1.71 0.03
CA TRP A 153 1.44 -0.97 0.50
C TRP A 153 1.49 -0.70 2.01
N ILE A 154 1.77 -1.71 2.83
CA ILE A 154 1.83 -1.52 4.29
C ILE A 154 3.00 -0.61 4.69
N CYS A 155 4.13 -0.63 3.98
CA CYS A 155 5.20 0.34 4.20
C CYS A 155 4.72 1.79 3.99
N SER A 156 3.90 2.05 2.97
CA SER A 156 3.30 3.37 2.76
C SER A 156 2.38 3.78 3.93
N ARG A 157 1.63 2.83 4.52
CA ARG A 157 0.69 3.11 5.62
C ARG A 157 1.38 3.49 6.93
N PHE A 158 2.67 3.16 7.07
CA PHE A 158 3.50 3.48 8.23
C PHE A 158 4.64 4.46 7.88
N SER A 159 4.57 5.19 6.75
CA SER A 159 5.62 6.13 6.33
C SER A 159 5.97 7.15 7.42
N CYS A 160 4.97 7.69 8.11
CA CYS A 160 5.11 8.71 9.16
C CYS A 160 5.64 8.17 10.50
N THR A 161 6.03 6.90 10.57
CA THR A 161 6.58 6.30 11.78
C THR A 161 8.07 6.61 11.96
N THR A 162 8.53 6.51 13.21
CA THR A 162 9.95 6.45 13.54
C THR A 162 10.25 5.05 14.08
N PHE A 163 11.04 4.28 13.35
CA PHE A 163 11.54 3.00 13.84
C PHE A 163 12.57 3.23 14.95
N GLN A 164 12.59 2.36 15.95
CA GLN A 164 13.60 2.45 17.01
C GLN A 164 14.96 2.00 16.49
N GLN A 165 14.95 0.98 15.62
CA GLN A 165 16.13 0.49 14.93
C GLN A 165 16.28 1.14 13.55
N GLU A 166 17.36 1.88 13.42
CA GLU A 166 17.72 2.62 12.22
C GLU A 166 17.92 1.74 10.97
N ASP A 167 18.26 0.46 11.16
CA ASP A 167 18.48 -0.51 10.08
C ASP A 167 17.16 -0.98 9.44
N ILE A 168 16.04 -0.92 10.16
CA ILE A 168 14.72 -1.31 9.63
C ILE A 168 14.31 -0.33 8.54
N LEU A 169 14.44 0.97 8.80
CA LEU A 169 14.10 2.01 7.83
C LEU A 169 14.94 1.87 6.55
N GLY A 170 16.24 1.61 6.71
CA GLY A 170 17.15 1.39 5.59
C GLY A 170 16.72 0.22 4.71
N GLN A 171 16.41 -0.92 5.33
CA GLN A 171 15.92 -2.10 4.61
C GLN A 171 14.59 -1.85 3.90
N VAL A 172 13.64 -1.18 4.56
CA VAL A 172 12.34 -0.84 3.97
C VAL A 172 12.51 0.02 2.72
N VAL A 173 13.32 1.09 2.79
CA VAL A 173 13.55 1.98 1.64
C VAL A 173 14.27 1.21 0.52
N GLN A 174 15.35 0.49 0.84
CA GLN A 174 16.16 -0.21 -0.16
C GLN A 174 15.38 -1.33 -0.86
N ASN A 175 14.56 -2.08 -0.12
CA ASN A 175 13.74 -3.16 -0.69
C ASN A 175 12.62 -2.60 -1.59
N ASN A 176 11.98 -1.49 -1.21
CA ASN A 176 11.01 -0.84 -2.09
C ASN A 176 11.68 -0.32 -3.38
N ILE A 177 12.87 0.30 -3.30
CA ILE A 177 13.64 0.69 -4.49
C ILE A 177 13.94 -0.53 -5.37
N ASN A 178 14.38 -1.63 -4.76
CA ASN A 178 14.69 -2.86 -5.50
C ASN A 178 13.46 -3.40 -6.24
N LEU A 179 12.30 -3.53 -5.58
CA LEU A 179 11.08 -3.99 -6.23
C LEU A 179 10.61 -3.02 -7.33
N TYR A 180 10.67 -1.71 -7.08
CA TYR A 180 10.29 -0.70 -8.07
C TYR A 180 11.09 -0.82 -9.38
N LEU A 181 12.41 -1.06 -9.26
CA LEU A 181 13.32 -1.10 -10.40
C LEU A 181 13.39 -2.47 -11.07
N HIS A 182 13.16 -3.55 -10.33
CA HIS A 182 13.54 -4.90 -10.78
C HIS A 182 12.46 -5.97 -10.68
N ASP A 183 11.30 -5.71 -10.06
CA ASP A 183 10.22 -6.71 -10.07
C ASP A 183 9.75 -6.96 -11.52
N GLU A 184 9.16 -8.11 -11.77
CA GLU A 184 8.59 -8.42 -13.09
C GLU A 184 7.13 -7.97 -13.16
N GLU A 185 6.47 -7.87 -12.01
CA GLU A 185 5.04 -7.67 -11.88
C GLU A 185 4.72 -6.18 -11.76
N LEU A 186 3.96 -5.69 -12.74
CA LEU A 186 3.60 -4.29 -12.84
C LEU A 186 2.92 -3.75 -11.57
N PRO A 187 1.92 -4.43 -10.96
CA PRO A 187 1.27 -3.89 -9.77
C PRO A 187 2.22 -3.81 -8.56
N VAL A 188 3.22 -4.69 -8.48
CA VAL A 188 4.26 -4.62 -7.43
C VAL A 188 5.10 -3.35 -7.61
N LYS A 189 5.48 -3.01 -8.85
CA LYS A 189 6.20 -1.77 -9.14
C LYS A 189 5.39 -0.55 -8.74
N ILE A 190 4.09 -0.50 -9.05
CA ILE A 190 3.24 0.65 -8.69
C ILE A 190 3.22 0.85 -7.17
N GLU A 191 2.90 -0.19 -6.39
CA GLU A 191 2.87 -0.10 -4.93
C GLU A 191 4.23 0.24 -4.32
N ALA A 192 5.32 -0.32 -4.85
CA ALA A 192 6.68 0.02 -4.42
C ALA A 192 6.99 1.52 -4.67
N GLY A 193 6.53 2.05 -5.81
CA GLY A 193 6.65 3.46 -6.16
C GLY A 193 5.88 4.36 -5.21
N VAL A 194 4.62 4.03 -4.92
CA VAL A 194 3.80 4.73 -3.92
C VAL A 194 4.45 4.71 -2.54
N ALA A 195 4.99 3.57 -2.12
CA ALA A 195 5.71 3.46 -0.86
C ALA A 195 6.94 4.38 -0.80
N ILE A 196 7.78 4.40 -1.85
CA ILE A 196 8.93 5.31 -1.97
C ILE A 196 8.47 6.77 -1.89
N MET A 197 7.44 7.14 -2.64
CA MET A 197 6.87 8.49 -2.64
C MET A 197 6.45 8.92 -1.24
N MET A 198 5.68 8.07 -0.54
CA MET A 198 5.19 8.34 0.81
C MET A 198 6.33 8.45 1.81
N LEU A 199 7.35 7.60 1.73
CA LEU A 199 8.55 7.64 2.58
C LEU A 199 9.35 8.94 2.36
N ILE A 200 9.52 9.40 1.12
CA ILE A 200 10.20 10.66 0.81
C ILE A 200 9.38 11.86 1.31
N ALA A 201 8.04 11.80 1.22
CA ALA A 201 7.15 12.89 1.58
C ALA A 201 7.24 13.30 3.06
N GLU A 202 7.59 12.37 3.94
CA GLU A 202 7.82 12.64 5.37
C GLU A 202 9.07 13.50 5.62
N GLY A 203 9.98 13.61 4.65
CA GLY A 203 11.12 14.52 4.72
C GLY A 203 12.23 14.09 5.68
N GLN A 204 12.32 12.82 6.06
CA GLN A 204 13.41 12.32 6.89
C GLN A 204 14.73 12.31 6.08
N PRO A 205 15.80 13.01 6.52
CA PRO A 205 17.04 13.14 5.75
C PRO A 205 17.66 11.80 5.34
N LYS A 206 17.64 10.82 6.26
CA LYS A 206 18.17 9.47 6.01
C LYS A 206 17.49 8.77 4.83
N ILE A 207 16.18 8.93 4.67
CA ILE A 207 15.43 8.35 3.54
C ILE A 207 15.91 9.00 2.24
N GLN A 208 16.04 10.33 2.23
CA GLN A 208 16.52 11.06 1.05
C GLN A 208 17.95 10.63 0.68
N ASP A 209 18.84 10.43 1.65
CA ASP A 209 20.20 9.99 1.40
C ASP A 209 20.28 8.58 0.79
N ILE A 210 19.37 7.68 1.17
CA ILE A 210 19.27 6.34 0.58
C ILE A 210 18.71 6.40 -0.84
N VAL A 211 17.69 7.24 -1.09
CA VAL A 211 17.03 7.34 -2.42
C VAL A 211 17.91 8.10 -3.42
N ARG A 212 18.67 9.11 -2.97
CA ARG A 212 19.43 10.04 -3.82
C ARG A 212 20.27 9.36 -4.92
N PRO A 213 21.06 8.30 -4.66
CA PRO A 213 21.85 7.63 -5.69
C PRO A 213 21.00 6.98 -6.80
N PHE A 214 19.73 6.69 -6.50
CA PHE A 214 18.79 6.04 -7.41
C PHE A 214 17.82 7.04 -8.05
N ALA A 215 17.86 8.33 -7.70
CA ALA A 215 16.86 9.32 -8.13
C ALA A 215 16.68 9.36 -9.66
N GLN A 216 17.78 9.32 -10.42
CA GLN A 216 17.75 9.32 -11.88
C GLN A 216 17.07 8.08 -12.47
N VAL A 217 17.46 6.89 -12.00
CA VAL A 217 16.91 5.64 -12.53
C VAL A 217 15.45 5.46 -12.13
N ILE A 218 15.08 5.89 -10.91
CA ILE A 218 13.70 5.90 -10.46
C ILE A 218 12.88 6.84 -11.35
N ALA A 219 13.34 8.06 -11.64
CA ALA A 219 12.61 8.99 -12.49
C ALA A 219 12.40 8.46 -13.93
N MET A 220 13.43 7.85 -14.52
CA MET A 220 13.30 7.23 -15.85
C MET A 220 12.35 6.03 -15.84
N GLN A 221 12.38 5.23 -14.77
CA GLN A 221 11.43 4.13 -14.60
C GLN A 221 9.99 4.65 -14.42
N SER A 222 9.79 5.76 -13.68
CA SER A 222 8.49 6.40 -13.54
C SER A 222 7.94 6.85 -14.89
N LEU A 223 8.77 7.47 -15.73
CA LEU A 223 8.37 7.88 -17.09
C LEU A 223 7.92 6.69 -17.96
N ASN A 224 8.64 5.56 -17.90
CA ASN A 224 8.23 4.34 -18.60
C ASN A 224 6.89 3.82 -18.09
N LEU A 225 6.73 3.70 -16.77
CA LEU A 225 5.50 3.21 -16.17
C LEU A 225 4.31 4.13 -16.50
N ILE A 226 4.48 5.46 -16.47
CA ILE A 226 3.43 6.41 -16.85
C ILE A 226 2.96 6.18 -18.29
N ARG A 227 3.89 5.96 -19.22
CA ARG A 227 3.53 5.66 -20.61
C ARG A 227 2.81 4.32 -20.74
N ASP A 228 3.23 3.32 -19.97
CA ASP A 228 2.74 1.95 -20.13
C ASP A 228 1.42 1.70 -19.37
N THR A 229 1.11 2.50 -18.34
CA THR A 229 -0.06 2.28 -17.46
C THR A 229 -1.00 3.46 -17.31
N GLU A 230 -0.56 4.67 -17.66
CA GLU A 230 -1.27 5.93 -17.41
C GLU A 230 -1.53 6.19 -15.91
N CYS A 231 -0.81 5.52 -15.02
CA CYS A 231 -1.12 5.53 -13.59
C CYS A 231 -0.85 6.89 -12.92
N GLU A 232 -1.88 7.48 -12.31
CA GLU A 232 -1.83 8.82 -11.70
C GLU A 232 -0.86 8.88 -10.51
N ASP A 233 -0.79 7.80 -9.72
CA ASP A 233 0.10 7.71 -8.57
C ASP A 233 1.57 7.79 -8.99
N VAL A 234 1.94 7.19 -10.13
CA VAL A 234 3.32 7.26 -10.65
C VAL A 234 3.64 8.66 -11.16
N MET A 235 2.68 9.36 -11.78
CA MET A 235 2.87 10.77 -12.15
C MET A 235 3.13 11.63 -10.91
N THR A 236 2.36 11.42 -9.85
CA THR A 236 2.52 12.13 -8.56
C THR A 236 3.88 11.81 -7.93
N MET A 237 4.32 10.56 -7.98
CA MET A 237 5.65 10.14 -7.54
C MET A 237 6.75 10.87 -8.30
N LEU A 238 6.66 10.95 -9.62
CA LEU A 238 7.65 11.64 -10.46
C LEU A 238 7.72 13.14 -10.12
N GLN A 239 6.59 13.81 -9.93
CA GLN A 239 6.54 15.20 -9.46
C GLN A 239 7.22 15.36 -8.10
N LYS A 240 6.99 14.41 -7.18
CA LYS A 240 7.63 14.41 -5.87
C LYS A 240 9.15 14.27 -5.98
N LEU A 241 9.65 13.40 -6.86
CA LEU A 241 11.08 13.25 -7.13
C LEU A 241 11.71 14.55 -7.64
N PHE A 242 11.05 15.25 -8.58
CA PHE A 242 11.53 16.57 -9.03
C PHE A 242 11.63 17.57 -7.89
N SER A 243 10.66 17.58 -6.97
CA SER A 243 10.68 18.50 -5.84
C SER A 243 11.79 18.22 -4.83
N CYS A 244 12.23 16.96 -4.71
CA CYS A 244 13.19 16.53 -3.69
C CYS A 244 14.62 16.34 -4.21
N PHE A 245 14.80 16.03 -5.50
CA PHE A 245 16.08 15.61 -6.08
C PHE A 245 16.41 16.36 -7.38
N ILE A 246 16.02 17.64 -7.47
CA ILE A 246 16.24 18.44 -8.69
C ILE A 246 17.71 18.49 -9.12
N THR A 247 18.65 18.52 -8.16
CA THR A 247 20.08 18.55 -8.43
C THR A 247 20.54 17.27 -9.11
N GLU A 248 20.04 16.12 -8.66
CA GLU A 248 20.35 14.81 -9.23
C GLU A 248 19.66 14.59 -10.58
N LEU A 249 18.50 15.19 -10.81
CA LEU A 249 17.73 15.04 -12.06
C LEU A 249 18.15 16.02 -13.16
N THR A 250 18.76 17.16 -12.82
CA THR A 250 19.23 18.16 -13.78
C THR A 250 20.11 17.58 -14.91
N PRO A 251 21.08 16.68 -14.64
CA PRO A 251 21.92 16.08 -15.68
C PRO A 251 21.16 15.29 -16.75
N ILE A 252 19.99 14.74 -16.42
CA ILE A 252 19.16 13.93 -17.33
C ILE A 252 17.90 14.68 -17.80
N ALA A 253 17.81 16.00 -17.58
CA ALA A 253 16.62 16.78 -17.89
C ALA A 253 16.26 16.76 -19.40
N VAL A 254 17.26 16.68 -20.28
CA VAL A 254 17.04 16.55 -21.73
C VAL A 254 16.38 15.21 -22.06
N ASP A 255 16.86 14.11 -21.48
CA ASP A 255 16.34 12.77 -21.70
C ASP A 255 14.89 12.65 -21.19
N ILE A 256 14.62 13.22 -20.01
CA ILE A 256 13.27 13.37 -19.45
C ILE A 256 12.36 14.11 -20.43
N GLY A 257 12.80 15.27 -20.95
CA GLY A 257 12.02 16.08 -21.88
C GLY A 257 11.73 15.33 -23.19
N GLN A 258 12.70 14.59 -23.71
CA GLN A 258 12.52 13.75 -24.90
C GLN A 258 11.51 12.64 -24.65
N HIS A 259 11.56 11.98 -23.49
CA HIS A 259 10.63 10.91 -23.12
C HIS A 259 9.18 11.42 -23.03
N ILE A 260 8.97 12.54 -22.34
CA ILE A 260 7.64 13.19 -22.24
C ILE A 260 7.12 13.57 -23.62
N THR A 261 7.97 14.18 -24.46
CA THR A 261 7.60 14.57 -25.83
C THR A 261 7.22 13.35 -26.67
N GLY A 262 8.01 12.28 -26.60
CA GLY A 262 7.74 11.03 -27.32
C GLY A 262 6.41 10.41 -26.89
N THR A 263 6.14 10.36 -25.59
CA THR A 263 4.88 9.85 -25.02
C THR A 263 3.69 10.67 -25.52
N TYR A 264 3.79 12.00 -25.51
CA TYR A 264 2.75 12.90 -26.01
C TYR A 264 2.47 12.70 -27.52
N LEU A 265 3.52 12.59 -28.33
CA LEU A 265 3.37 12.37 -29.77
C LEU A 265 2.72 11.00 -30.09
N GLN A 266 3.03 9.98 -29.30
CA GLN A 266 2.41 8.67 -29.43
C GLN A 266 0.91 8.73 -29.11
N LEU A 267 0.54 9.35 -27.98
CA LEU A 267 -0.88 9.52 -27.60
C LEU A 267 -1.68 10.28 -28.67
N LEU A 268 -1.09 11.29 -29.31
CA LEU A 268 -1.73 11.98 -30.43
C LEU A 268 -1.93 11.03 -31.62
N ALA A 269 -0.92 10.26 -32.00
CA ALA A 269 -1.02 9.33 -33.13
C ALA A 269 -2.08 8.24 -32.90
N ASP A 270 -2.14 7.69 -31.69
CA ASP A 270 -3.13 6.67 -31.30
C ASP A 270 -4.55 7.25 -31.33
N GLY A 271 -4.75 8.47 -30.79
CA GLY A 271 -6.03 9.17 -30.85
C GLY A 271 -6.51 9.54 -32.26
N PHE A 272 -5.61 9.70 -33.24
CA PHE A 272 -5.97 9.89 -34.65
C PHE A 272 -6.23 8.58 -35.41
N SER A 273 -5.89 7.43 -34.82
CA SER A 273 -6.08 6.11 -35.44
C SER A 273 -7.41 5.44 -35.05
N GLU A 274 -8.09 5.97 -34.02
CA GLU A 274 -9.41 5.54 -33.57
C GLU A 274 -10.58 6.33 -34.19
N GLU A 275 -10.31 7.34 -35.04
CA GLU A 275 -11.30 8.04 -35.90
C GLU A 275 -11.35 7.48 -37.33
#